data_AF-A0A2E2MTZ5-F1
#
_entry.id   AF-A0A2E2MTZ5-F1
#
_cell.length_a   1.000
_cell.length_b   1.000
_cell.length_c   1.000
_cell.angle_alpha   90.00
_cell.angle_beta   90.00
_cell.angle_gamma   90.00
#
_symmetry.space_group_name_H-M   'P 1'
#
loop_
_entity.id
_entity.type
_entity.pdbx_description
1 polymer ?
#
loop_
_entity_poly.entity_id
_entity_poly.type
_entity_poly.pdbx_seq_one_letter_code
_entity_poly.pdbx_strand_id
1 'polypeptide(L)'
;MGLNKEEEEILKQIELELSKEDPDLAKTVETSTLSSFSRVRSVISFGTFLLGLLTMLGSYILQPLIAMAGFALMAVSGYVFVRNTKALLKAENINEWNFKQVYSVIRNKDTSRQTK
;
A
#
# COMPACT_ATOMS: atom_id res chain seq x y z
N MET A 1 15.42 4.25 4.38
CA MET A 1 16.88 4.01 4.45
C MET A 1 17.29 3.38 3.13
N GLY A 2 18.20 4.01 2.39
CA GLY A 2 18.79 3.43 1.17
C GLY A 2 20.04 2.64 1.52
N LEU A 3 20.35 1.60 0.74
CA LEU A 3 21.51 0.73 0.91
C LEU A 3 22.83 1.51 0.69
N ASN A 4 23.88 1.12 1.41
CA ASN A 4 25.24 1.57 1.14
C ASN A 4 25.77 0.94 -0.17
N LYS A 5 26.81 1.51 -0.78
CA LYS A 5 27.38 1.06 -2.07
C LYS A 5 27.81 -0.41 -2.06
N GLU A 6 28.44 -0.86 -0.97
CA GLU A 6 28.85 -2.27 -0.81
C GLU A 6 27.64 -3.21 -0.72
N GLU A 7 26.61 -2.80 0.02
CA GLU A 7 25.37 -3.58 0.14
C GLU A 7 24.64 -3.67 -1.20
N GLU A 8 24.72 -2.64 -2.03
CA GLU A 8 24.13 -2.59 -3.36
C GLU A 8 24.86 -3.52 -4.36
N GLU A 9 26.18 -3.64 -4.25
CA GLU A 9 26.99 -4.58 -5.03
C GLU A 9 26.73 -6.04 -4.64
N ILE A 10 26.55 -6.30 -3.34
CA ILE A 10 26.18 -7.62 -2.84
C ILE A 10 24.77 -7.97 -3.33
N LEU A 11 23.82 -7.03 -3.27
CA LEU A 11 22.45 -7.25 -3.75
C LEU A 11 22.43 -7.61 -5.25
N LYS A 12 23.20 -6.89 -6.08
CA LYS A 12 23.30 -7.17 -7.52
C LYS A 12 23.87 -8.55 -7.82
N GLN A 13 24.86 -8.99 -7.04
CA GLN A 13 25.41 -10.33 -7.20
C GLN A 13 24.36 -11.39 -6.86
N ILE A 14 23.63 -11.21 -5.75
CA ILE A 14 22.53 -12.10 -5.35
C ILE A 14 21.43 -12.11 -6.41
N GLU A 15 21.01 -10.97 -6.95
CA GLU A 15 20.00 -10.90 -8.02
C GLU A 15 20.44 -11.63 -9.29
N LEU A 16 21.73 -11.53 -9.65
CA LEU A 16 22.30 -12.13 -10.86
C LEU A 16 22.47 -13.65 -10.73
N GLU A 17 22.75 -14.14 -9.52
CA GLU A 17 22.85 -15.56 -9.21
C GLU A 17 21.46 -16.19 -9.05
N LEU A 18 20.55 -15.53 -8.32
CA LEU A 18 19.17 -15.96 -8.13
C LEU A 18 18.38 -16.00 -9.45
N SER A 19 18.61 -15.06 -10.36
CA SER A 19 17.98 -15.06 -11.70
C SER A 19 18.44 -16.23 -12.58
N LYS A 20 19.63 -16.79 -12.32
CA LYS A 20 20.16 -17.95 -13.06
C LYS A 20 19.68 -19.27 -12.46
N GLU A 21 19.63 -19.36 -11.13
CA GLU A 21 19.22 -20.58 -10.43
C GLU A 21 17.70 -20.80 -10.46
N ASP A 22 16.91 -19.75 -10.19
CA ASP A 22 15.45 -19.86 -10.17
C ASP A 22 14.77 -18.58 -10.69
N PRO A 23 14.42 -18.54 -11.99
CA PRO A 23 13.78 -17.38 -12.60
C PRO A 23 12.37 -17.11 -12.09
N ASP A 24 11.70 -18.10 -11.48
CA ASP A 24 10.34 -17.96 -10.95
C ASP A 24 10.36 -17.38 -9.54
N LEU A 25 11.33 -17.80 -8.71
CA LEU A 25 11.65 -17.14 -7.45
C LEU A 25 12.08 -15.69 -7.67
N ALA A 26 13.00 -15.42 -8.61
CA ALA A 26 13.45 -14.05 -8.92
C ALA A 26 12.27 -13.10 -9.23
N LYS A 27 11.33 -13.55 -10.07
CA LYS A 27 10.08 -12.80 -10.35
C LYS A 27 9.20 -12.67 -9.12
N THR A 28 9.13 -13.70 -8.28
CA THR A 28 8.33 -13.68 -7.06
C THR A 28 8.89 -12.70 -6.03
N VAL A 29 10.21 -12.62 -5.81
CA VAL A 29 10.80 -11.64 -4.88
C VAL A 29 10.65 -10.21 -5.42
N GLU A 30 10.85 -10.02 -6.72
CA GLU A 30 10.65 -8.72 -7.38
C GLU A 30 9.21 -8.22 -7.18
N THR A 31 8.22 -9.10 -7.36
CA THR A 31 6.78 -8.77 -7.25
C THR A 31 6.26 -8.77 -5.81
N SER A 32 6.87 -9.55 -4.91
CA SER A 32 6.53 -9.63 -3.47
C SER A 32 7.10 -8.49 -2.64
N THR A 33 7.70 -7.48 -3.28
CA THR A 33 8.10 -6.24 -2.61
C THR A 33 6.92 -5.71 -1.79
N LEU A 34 7.15 -5.48 -0.49
CA LEU A 34 6.16 -5.00 0.51
C LEU A 34 5.30 -3.81 0.04
N SER A 35 5.80 -3.01 -0.92
CA SER A 35 5.09 -1.89 -1.53
C SER A 35 3.86 -2.33 -2.34
N SER A 36 3.89 -3.46 -3.05
CA SER A 36 2.78 -3.93 -3.89
C SER A 36 1.60 -4.39 -3.02
N PHE A 37 1.88 -5.17 -1.99
CA PHE A 37 0.88 -5.71 -1.06
C PHE A 37 0.21 -4.60 -0.24
N SER A 38 0.99 -3.66 0.28
CA SER A 38 0.44 -2.53 1.06
C SER A 38 -0.38 -1.56 0.18
N ARG A 39 -0.06 -1.45 -1.12
CA ARG A 39 -0.79 -0.62 -2.08
C ARG A 39 -2.15 -1.21 -2.43
N VAL A 40 -2.22 -2.49 -2.79
CA VAL A 40 -3.50 -3.18 -3.07
C VAL A 40 -4.43 -3.10 -1.86
N ARG A 41 -3.89 -3.35 -0.67
CA ARG A 41 -4.66 -3.27 0.57
C ARG A 41 -5.17 -1.86 0.87
N SER A 42 -4.40 -0.83 0.53
CA SER A 42 -4.84 0.58 0.64
C SER A 42 -6.02 0.86 -0.31
N VAL A 43 -5.95 0.46 -1.58
CA VAL A 43 -7.05 0.65 -2.54
C VAL A 43 -8.33 -0.08 -2.10
N ILE A 44 -8.20 -1.33 -1.65
CA ILE A 44 -9.35 -2.11 -1.14
C ILE A 44 -9.94 -1.45 0.12
N SER A 45 -9.11 -0.97 1.04
CA SER A 45 -9.59 -0.26 2.24
C SER A 45 -10.33 1.04 1.88
N PHE A 46 -9.91 1.74 0.84
CA PHE A 46 -10.63 2.93 0.37
C PHE A 46 -11.98 2.56 -0.29
N GLY A 47 -12.02 1.49 -1.09
CA GLY A 47 -13.27 0.99 -1.67
C GLY A 47 -14.28 0.54 -0.61
N THR A 48 -13.82 -0.17 0.43
CA THR A 48 -14.68 -0.58 1.56
C THR A 48 -15.12 0.59 2.42
N PHE A 49 -14.32 1.64 2.57
CA PHE A 49 -14.73 2.90 3.19
C PHE A 49 -15.92 3.54 2.47
N LEU A 50 -15.85 3.66 1.14
CA LEU A 50 -16.95 4.18 0.33
C LEU A 50 -18.22 3.34 0.47
N LEU A 51 -18.08 2.01 0.52
CA LEU A 51 -19.21 1.10 0.72
C LEU A 51 -19.87 1.29 2.10
N GLY A 52 -19.06 1.45 3.16
CA GLY A 52 -19.56 1.75 4.51
C GLY A 52 -20.28 3.10 4.57
N LEU A 53 -19.74 4.12 3.90
CA LEU A 53 -20.36 5.45 3.80
C LEU A 53 -21.72 5.40 3.11
N LEU A 54 -21.81 4.75 1.95
CA LEU A 54 -23.07 4.60 1.21
C LEU A 54 -24.10 3.81 2.02
N THR A 55 -23.67 2.76 2.71
CA THR A 55 -24.52 1.98 3.60
C THR A 55 -25.07 2.85 4.73
N MET A 56 -24.20 3.63 5.39
CA MET A 56 -24.61 4.55 6.45
C MET A 56 -25.64 5.57 5.95
N LEU A 57 -25.35 6.28 4.86
CA LEU A 57 -26.22 7.32 4.32
C LEU A 57 -27.55 6.77 3.80
N GLY A 58 -27.54 5.61 3.15
CA GLY A 58 -28.73 5.00 2.57
C GLY A 58 -29.68 4.36 3.60
N SER A 59 -29.15 3.87 4.72
CA SER A 59 -29.94 3.16 5.72
C SER A 59 -30.30 3.99 6.96
N TYR A 60 -29.70 5.18 7.15
CA TYR A 60 -29.86 5.97 8.38
C TYR A 60 -31.31 6.29 8.75
N ILE A 61 -32.17 6.58 7.76
CA ILE A 61 -33.57 6.96 8.00
C ILE A 61 -34.44 5.76 8.38
N LEU A 62 -34.23 4.62 7.71
CA LEU A 62 -35.10 3.44 7.81
C LEU A 62 -34.63 2.46 8.89
N GLN A 63 -33.32 2.28 9.01
CA GLN A 63 -32.70 1.25 9.84
C GLN A 63 -31.41 1.77 10.50
N PRO A 64 -31.54 2.53 11.61
CA PRO A 64 -30.39 3.13 12.31
C PRO A 64 -29.32 2.11 12.73
N LEU A 65 -29.73 0.86 13.02
CA LEU A 65 -28.81 -0.21 13.39
C LEU A 65 -27.87 -0.61 12.24
N ILE A 66 -28.37 -0.63 11.01
CA ILE A 66 -27.55 -0.91 9.81
C ILE A 66 -26.65 0.28 9.49
N ALA A 67 -27.13 1.50 9.72
CA ALA A 67 -26.30 2.69 9.57
C ALA A 67 -25.12 2.70 10.55
N MET A 68 -25.34 2.25 11.79
CA MET A 68 -24.29 2.09 12.79
C MET A 68 -23.28 1.02 12.39
N ALA A 69 -23.72 -0.10 11.81
CA ALA A 69 -22.81 -1.10 11.24
C ALA A 69 -21.99 -0.54 10.06
N GLY A 70 -22.61 0.23 9.17
CA GLY A 70 -21.93 0.93 8.07
C GLY A 70 -20.89 1.92 8.57
N PHE A 71 -21.21 2.67 9.63
CA PHE A 71 -20.27 3.56 10.31
C PHE A 71 -19.08 2.81 10.93
N ALA A 72 -19.32 1.71 11.63
CA ALA A 72 -18.25 0.89 12.20
C ALA A 72 -17.32 0.34 11.11
N LEU A 73 -17.90 -0.15 10.00
CA LEU A 73 -17.15 -0.62 8.84
C LEU A 73 -16.29 0.51 8.25
N MET A 74 -16.87 1.70 8.08
CA MET A 74 -16.17 2.90 7.62
C MET A 74 -15.01 3.30 8.55
N ALA A 75 -15.21 3.22 9.86
CA ALA A 75 -14.17 3.55 10.84
C ALA A 75 -12.98 2.57 10.76
N VAL A 76 -13.26 1.27 10.70
CA VAL A 76 -12.23 0.22 10.60
C VAL A 76 -11.46 0.34 9.27
N SER A 77 -12.16 0.54 8.16
CA SER A 77 -11.52 0.66 6.85
C SER A 77 -10.68 1.93 6.75
N GLY A 78 -11.15 3.06 7.30
CA GLY A 78 -10.39 4.30 7.40
C GLY A 78 -9.11 4.14 8.22
N TYR A 79 -9.17 3.44 9.35
CA TYR A 79 -7.99 3.12 10.16
C TYR A 79 -6.98 2.27 9.37
N VAL A 80 -7.44 1.21 8.71
CA VAL A 80 -6.59 0.34 7.89
C VAL A 80 -5.96 1.11 6.72
N PHE A 81 -6.72 2.00 6.06
CA PHE A 81 -6.25 2.84 4.98
C PHE A 81 -5.11 3.76 5.44
N VAL A 82 -5.30 4.47 6.56
CA VAL A 82 -4.27 5.36 7.11
C VAL A 82 -3.04 4.56 7.53
N ARG A 83 -3.22 3.41 8.19
CA ARG A 83 -2.11 2.55 8.64
C ARG A 83 -1.28 2.06 7.45
N ASN A 84 -1.91 1.59 6.39
CA ASN A 84 -1.21 1.06 5.23
C ASN A 84 -0.54 2.17 4.40
N THR A 85 -1.22 3.31 4.21
CA THR A 85 -0.64 4.46 3.50
C THR A 85 0.53 5.07 4.27
N LYS A 86 0.49 5.11 5.60
CA LYS A 86 1.66 5.48 6.42
C LYS A 86 2.82 4.51 6.24
N ALA A 87 2.56 3.20 6.17
CA ALA A 87 3.61 2.22 5.90
C ALA A 87 4.22 2.40 4.51
N LEU A 88 3.40 2.72 3.50
CA LEU A 88 3.86 3.03 2.14
C LEU A 88 4.72 4.30 2.10
N LEU A 89 4.27 5.39 2.72
CA LEU A 89 5.02 6.66 2.76
C LEU A 89 6.35 6.50 3.49
N LYS A 90 6.38 5.74 4.59
CA LYS A 90 7.60 5.41 5.31
C LYS A 90 8.59 4.63 4.44
N ALA A 91 8.10 3.73 3.59
CA ALA A 91 8.94 3.00 2.64
C ALA A 91 9.57 3.93 1.58
N GLU A 92 8.87 5.00 1.20
CA GLU A 92 9.38 6.05 0.31
C GLU A 92 10.19 7.15 1.03
N ASN A 93 10.52 6.96 2.31
CA ASN A 93 11.23 7.96 3.15
C ASN A 93 10.48 9.29 3.32
N ILE A 94 9.16 9.26 3.18
CA ILE A 94 8.26 10.39 3.40
C ILE A 94 7.67 10.28 4.81
N ASN A 95 8.01 11.22 5.69
CA ASN A 95 7.49 11.25 7.07
C ASN A 95 6.15 11.99 7.19
N GLU A 96 5.81 12.83 6.22
CA GLU A 96 4.56 13.59 6.24
C GLU A 96 3.44 12.79 5.58
N TRP A 97 2.27 12.80 6.23
CA TRP A 97 1.07 12.21 5.63
C TRP A 97 0.33 13.31 4.86
N ASN A 98 0.61 13.43 3.55
CA ASN A 98 -0.05 14.38 2.65
C ASN A 98 -0.90 13.64 1.61
N PHE A 99 -2.13 14.11 1.34
CA PHE A 99 -3.02 13.52 0.35
C PHE A 99 -2.40 13.43 -1.05
N LYS A 100 -1.66 14.46 -1.48
CA LYS A 100 -0.96 14.48 -2.77
C LYS A 100 0.11 13.40 -2.85
N GLN A 101 0.82 13.15 -1.75
CA GLN A 101 1.85 12.11 -1.66
C GLN A 101 1.21 10.71 -1.61
N VAL A 102 0.18 10.50 -0.78
CA VAL A 102 -0.58 9.24 -0.75
C VAL A 102 -1.11 8.91 -2.14
N TYR A 103 -1.67 9.91 -2.83
CA TYR A 103 -2.16 9.75 -4.19
C TYR A 103 -1.04 9.41 -5.17
N SER A 104 0.12 10.07 -5.10
CA SER A 104 1.27 9.74 -5.96
C SER A 104 1.83 8.35 -5.66
N VAL A 105 1.90 7.91 -4.41
CA VAL A 105 2.39 6.56 -4.06
C VAL A 105 1.43 5.48 -4.53
N ILE A 106 0.12 5.70 -4.44
CA ILE A 106 -0.88 4.76 -4.93
C ILE A 106 -0.90 4.73 -6.47
N ARG A 107 -0.80 5.89 -7.12
CA ARG A 107 -0.90 6.04 -8.58
C ARG A 107 0.40 5.71 -9.33
N ASN A 108 1.57 6.06 -8.76
CA ASN A 108 2.86 6.03 -9.47
C ASN A 108 3.66 4.78 -9.12
N LYS A 109 4.22 4.11 -10.13
CA LYS A 109 5.17 3.00 -9.94
C LYS A 109 6.52 3.59 -9.52
N ASP A 110 6.99 3.19 -8.34
CA ASP A 110 8.32 3.39 -7.76
C ASP A 110 9.14 4.56 -8.35
N THR A 111 8.89 5.78 -7.86
CA THR A 111 9.72 6.96 -8.18
C THR A 111 11.19 6.75 -7.78
N SER A 112 11.43 5.89 -6.78
CA SER A 112 12.76 5.45 -6.34
C SER A 112 13.51 4.59 -7.36
N ARG A 113 12.84 3.95 -8.34
CA ARG A 113 13.47 3.13 -9.39
C ARG A 113 13.76 3.90 -10.68
N GLN A 114 13.18 5.09 -10.83
CA GLN A 114 13.34 5.96 -12.01
C GLN A 114 14.52 6.94 -11.87
N THR A 115 15.17 7.00 -10.70
CA THR A 115 16.45 7.69 -10.53
C THR A 115 17.58 6.70 -10.79
N LYS A 116 17.82 6.42 -12.08
CA LYS A 116 19.06 5.81 -12.57
C LYS A 116 19.62 6.70 -13.67
#